data_AF-A0A3N5RYS7-F1
#
_entry.id   AF-A0A3N5RYS7-F1
#
_cell.length_a   1.000
_cell.length_b   1.000
_cell.length_c   1.000
_cell.angle_alpha   90.00
_cell.angle_beta   90.00
_cell.angle_gamma   90.00
#
_symmetry.space_group_name_H-M   'P 1'
#
loop_
_entity.id
_entity.type
_entity.pdbx_description
1 polymer ?
#
loop_
_entity_poly.entity_id
_entity_poly.type
_entity_poly.pdbx_seq_one_letter_code
_entity_poly.pdbx_strand_id
1 'polypeptide(L)'
;MASQLIRSEGNIRVWSLLGSGDTARIEAMLSLYAELLPQYAHYVPRMRRRAEWGEEQRPGHIVHYWLVEVDGQPAALRTFRYVHERRVGLAHAMVVKPAYRAVDVCGQRLSLYLVHVCLEQVIADAKRLGDDFTFGIVKEVESSSLMDHFMKNGILELPLAYMRPLFPAEQPGRTRADEIALVRFAPMFLGILPDAARGIPFYSADLIANFALAFLVDHYGLPLEHPRVQSVLNSIPALFRRAAGSRSPTISRALWQLTR
;
A
#
# COMPACT_ATOMS: atom_id res chain seq x y z
N MET A 1 6.59 -0.14 24.36
CA MET A 1 5.32 -0.86 24.13
C MET A 1 5.61 -2.12 23.32
N ALA A 2 4.90 -3.22 23.53
CA ALA A 2 5.09 -4.44 22.72
C ALA A 2 4.44 -4.27 21.34
N SER A 3 4.85 -5.09 20.35
CA SER A 3 4.18 -5.14 19.05
C SER A 3 2.74 -5.64 19.21
N GLN A 4 1.84 -5.12 18.38
CA GLN A 4 0.41 -5.48 18.45
C GLN A 4 0.12 -6.59 17.44
N LEU A 5 -0.47 -7.70 17.90
CA LEU A 5 -1.01 -8.72 17.02
C LEU A 5 -2.30 -8.18 16.36
N ILE A 6 -2.27 -7.96 15.05
CA ILE A 6 -3.40 -7.45 14.28
C ILE A 6 -4.27 -8.59 13.77
N ARG A 7 -3.65 -9.72 13.39
CA ARG A 7 -4.37 -10.87 12.85
C ARG A 7 -3.67 -12.17 13.16
N SER A 8 -4.47 -13.21 13.35
CA SER A 8 -4.04 -14.57 13.62
C SER A 8 -4.94 -15.52 12.84
N GLU A 9 -4.37 -16.28 11.90
CA GLU A 9 -5.11 -17.23 11.07
C GLU A 9 -4.25 -18.48 10.87
N GLY A 10 -4.69 -19.63 11.38
CA GLY A 10 -3.87 -20.86 11.41
C GLY A 10 -2.47 -20.61 12.01
N ASN A 11 -1.43 -20.87 11.21
CA ASN A 11 -0.02 -20.65 11.57
C ASN A 11 0.53 -19.26 11.21
N ILE A 12 -0.33 -18.35 10.74
CA ILE A 12 0.07 -16.99 10.34
C ILE A 12 -0.23 -15.99 11.43
N ARG A 13 0.73 -15.11 11.69
CA ARG A 13 0.59 -13.96 12.59
C ARG A 13 0.99 -12.69 11.87
N VAL A 14 0.16 -11.65 12.00
CA VAL A 14 0.43 -10.32 11.44
C VAL A 14 0.61 -9.34 12.58
N TRP A 15 1.79 -8.76 12.69
CA TRP A 15 2.19 -7.85 13.76
C TRP A 15 2.29 -6.42 13.24
N SER A 16 1.66 -5.46 13.93
CA SER A 16 1.92 -4.03 13.74
C SER A 16 3.14 -3.62 14.56
N LEU A 17 4.08 -2.95 13.90
CA LEU A 17 5.39 -2.64 14.45
C LEU A 17 5.63 -1.16 14.75
N LEU A 18 4.86 -0.26 14.13
CA LEU A 18 5.04 1.18 14.30
C LEU A 18 4.85 1.57 15.78
N GLY A 19 5.83 2.24 16.40
CA GLY A 19 5.74 2.67 17.80
C GLY A 19 5.86 1.56 18.84
N SER A 20 5.89 0.30 18.43
CA SER A 20 6.20 -0.80 19.32
C SER A 20 7.69 -0.77 19.58
N GLY A 21 8.22 -0.85 20.78
CA GLY A 21 9.67 -1.00 20.97
C GLY A 21 10.20 -2.39 20.59
N ASP A 22 9.54 -3.13 19.68
CA ASP A 22 9.89 -4.50 19.31
C ASP A 22 11.02 -4.51 18.27
N THR A 23 12.23 -4.17 18.73
CA THR A 23 13.42 -4.07 17.89
C THR A 23 13.69 -5.35 17.10
N ALA A 24 13.43 -6.52 17.68
CA ALA A 24 13.65 -7.80 17.00
C ALA A 24 12.77 -7.95 15.76
N ARG A 25 11.46 -7.69 15.87
CA ARG A 25 10.55 -7.75 14.72
C ARG A 25 10.77 -6.61 13.73
N ILE A 26 11.11 -5.42 14.22
CA ILE A 26 11.46 -4.28 13.35
C ILE A 26 12.66 -4.65 12.48
N GLU A 27 13.75 -5.14 13.07
CA GLU A 27 14.94 -5.52 12.30
C GLU A 27 14.67 -6.73 11.37
N ALA A 28 13.81 -7.67 11.77
CA ALA A 28 13.39 -8.76 10.88
C ALA A 28 12.61 -8.23 9.65
N MET A 29 11.69 -7.28 9.85
CA MET A 29 10.95 -6.64 8.75
C MET A 29 11.89 -5.83 7.84
N LEU A 30 12.82 -5.07 8.40
CA LEU A 30 13.79 -4.27 7.64
C LEU A 30 14.78 -5.17 6.87
N SER A 31 15.20 -6.29 7.46
CA SER A 31 16.06 -7.28 6.80
C SER A 31 15.36 -7.92 5.60
N LEU A 32 14.09 -8.31 5.76
CA LEU A 32 13.25 -8.80 4.66
C LEU A 32 13.16 -7.77 3.52
N TYR A 33 13.01 -6.49 3.85
CA TYR A 33 12.95 -5.42 2.86
C TYR A 33 14.26 -5.30 2.09
N ALA A 34 15.40 -5.23 2.79
CA ALA A 34 16.71 -5.11 2.17
C ALA A 34 17.08 -6.33 1.31
N GLU A 35 16.77 -7.54 1.79
CA GLU A 35 17.05 -8.80 1.12
C GLU A 35 16.27 -8.93 -0.19
N LEU A 36 14.96 -8.65 -0.16
CA LEU A 36 14.06 -8.91 -1.29
C LEU A 36 13.90 -7.71 -2.23
N LEU A 37 14.33 -6.52 -1.82
CA LEU A 37 14.30 -5.29 -2.60
C LEU A 37 15.66 -4.55 -2.51
N PRO A 38 16.77 -5.17 -2.95
CA PRO A 38 18.11 -4.59 -2.78
C PRO A 38 18.25 -3.21 -3.45
N GLN A 39 17.56 -2.96 -4.55
CA GLN A 39 17.53 -1.67 -5.23
C GLN A 39 16.90 -0.53 -4.39
N TYR A 40 16.09 -0.89 -3.39
CA TYR A 40 15.42 0.04 -2.48
C TYR A 40 16.02 0.02 -1.07
N ALA A 41 17.07 -0.75 -0.81
CA ALA A 41 17.69 -0.90 0.51
C ALA A 41 18.15 0.44 1.12
N HIS A 42 18.43 1.46 0.29
CA HIS A 42 18.74 2.82 0.74
C HIS A 42 17.60 3.50 1.55
N TYR A 43 16.37 3.00 1.49
CA TYR A 43 15.26 3.47 2.33
C TYR A 43 15.25 2.86 3.74
N VAL A 44 16.01 1.80 4.01
CA VAL A 44 16.00 1.11 5.31
C VAL A 44 16.30 2.06 6.49
N PRO A 45 17.29 2.96 6.43
CA PRO A 45 17.54 3.92 7.52
C PRO A 45 16.32 4.81 7.81
N ARG A 46 15.64 5.29 6.76
CA ARG A 46 14.40 6.08 6.90
C ARG A 46 13.28 5.24 7.50
N MET A 47 13.12 3.99 7.04
CA MET A 47 12.10 3.09 7.57
C MET A 47 12.34 2.78 9.05
N ARG A 48 13.59 2.57 9.48
CA ARG A 48 13.96 2.35 10.88
C ARG A 48 13.58 3.53 11.76
N ARG A 49 14.03 4.75 11.41
CA ARG A 49 13.68 5.97 12.17
C ARG A 49 12.17 6.18 12.26
N ARG A 50 11.44 5.81 11.22
CA ARG A 50 9.98 5.89 11.23
C ARG A 50 9.32 4.85 12.13
N ALA A 51 9.88 3.64 12.23
CA ALA A 51 9.36 2.61 13.13
C ALA A 51 9.40 3.06 14.60
N GLU A 52 10.34 3.95 14.95
CA GLU A 52 10.46 4.56 16.28
C GLU A 52 9.33 5.56 16.58
N TRP A 53 8.70 6.12 15.56
CA TRP A 53 7.57 7.03 15.75
C TRP A 53 6.32 6.24 16.10
N GLY A 54 5.67 6.62 17.20
CA GLY A 54 4.40 6.03 17.64
C GLY A 54 3.27 6.18 16.62
N GLU A 55 3.32 7.29 15.87
CA GLU A 55 2.27 7.71 14.95
C GLU A 55 2.88 8.41 13.73
N GLU A 56 2.08 8.57 12.68
CA GLU A 56 2.45 9.37 11.52
C GLU A 56 2.42 10.86 11.87
N GLN A 57 3.45 11.60 11.45
CA GLN A 57 3.56 13.02 11.76
C GLN A 57 2.74 13.90 10.80
N ARG A 58 2.27 13.33 9.69
CA ARG A 58 1.42 14.02 8.71
C ARG A 58 -0.04 14.00 9.19
N PRO A 59 -0.69 15.15 9.41
CA PRO A 59 -2.09 15.20 9.81
C PRO A 59 -3.00 14.44 8.86
N GLY A 60 -3.96 13.68 9.38
CA GLY A 60 -4.90 12.92 8.55
C GLY A 60 -4.31 11.67 7.87
N HIS A 61 -3.09 11.27 8.21
CA HIS A 61 -2.51 10.02 7.73
C HIS A 61 -2.42 8.97 8.84
N ILE A 62 -2.62 7.70 8.47
CA ILE A 62 -2.43 6.55 9.36
C ILE A 62 -1.51 5.57 8.68
N VAL A 63 -0.45 5.12 9.34
CA VAL A 63 0.63 4.36 8.72
C VAL A 63 0.78 3.01 9.38
N HIS A 64 1.07 2.00 8.56
CA HIS A 64 1.20 0.62 9.01
C HIS A 64 2.50 0.01 8.51
N TYR A 65 3.28 -0.50 9.46
CA TYR A 65 4.43 -1.35 9.23
C TYR A 65 4.12 -2.73 9.79
N TRP A 66 3.92 -3.69 8.89
CA TRP A 66 3.55 -5.05 9.27
C TRP A 66 4.67 -6.04 8.99
N LEU A 67 4.95 -6.87 9.99
CA LEU A 67 5.67 -8.13 9.83
C LEU A 67 4.66 -9.27 9.84
N VAL A 68 4.83 -10.20 8.91
CA VAL A 68 4.03 -11.41 8.81
C VAL A 68 4.94 -12.60 9.11
N GLU A 69 4.53 -13.39 10.10
CA GLU A 69 5.20 -14.62 10.50
C GLU A 69 4.38 -15.82 10.06
N VAL A 70 5.05 -16.87 9.59
CA VAL A 70 4.48 -18.21 9.33
C VAL A 70 5.25 -19.19 10.20
N ASP A 71 4.55 -19.93 11.06
CA ASP A 71 5.17 -20.83 12.05
C ASP A 71 6.22 -20.11 12.92
N GLY A 72 5.94 -18.85 13.27
CA GLY A 72 6.83 -17.99 14.07
C GLY A 72 8.06 -17.45 13.31
N GLN A 73 8.20 -17.73 12.01
CA GLN A 73 9.32 -17.26 11.20
C GLN A 73 8.93 -16.05 10.33
N PRO A 74 9.77 -14.99 10.25
CA PRO A 74 9.56 -13.85 9.35
C PRO A 74 9.42 -14.28 7.88
N ALA A 75 8.21 -14.17 7.34
CA ALA A 75 7.83 -14.69 6.03
C ALA A 75 7.49 -13.61 5.01
N ALA A 76 6.90 -12.50 5.45
CA ALA A 76 6.52 -11.39 4.59
C ALA A 76 6.50 -10.06 5.36
N LEU A 77 6.50 -8.96 4.62
CA LEU A 77 6.20 -7.63 5.17
C LEU A 77 5.17 -6.92 4.30
N ARG A 78 4.49 -5.96 4.92
CA ARG A 78 3.57 -5.06 4.23
C ARG A 78 3.70 -3.66 4.82
N THR A 79 3.89 -2.65 3.98
CA THR A 79 3.82 -1.25 4.39
C THR A 79 2.79 -0.51 3.56
N PHE A 80 1.96 0.28 4.25
CA PHE A 80 0.87 1.03 3.63
C PHE A 80 0.44 2.18 4.54
N ARG A 81 -0.45 3.03 4.04
CA ARG A 81 -1.08 4.08 4.84
C ARG A 81 -2.50 4.38 4.38
N TYR A 82 -3.30 4.99 5.23
CA TYR A 82 -4.52 5.69 4.86
C TYR A 82 -4.26 7.20 4.73
N VAL A 83 -4.93 7.86 3.79
CA VAL A 83 -4.88 9.31 3.55
C VAL A 83 -6.30 9.87 3.65
N HIS A 84 -6.62 10.52 4.77
CA HIS A 84 -7.95 11.01 5.10
C HIS A 84 -8.49 12.00 4.07
N GLU A 85 -7.70 13.02 3.71
CA GLU A 85 -8.10 14.07 2.77
C GLU A 85 -8.52 13.52 1.39
N ARG A 86 -8.06 12.31 1.06
CA ARG A 86 -8.35 11.63 -0.20
C ARG A 86 -9.23 10.40 -0.06
N ARG A 87 -9.55 10.02 1.17
CA ARG A 87 -10.30 8.80 1.54
C ARG A 87 -9.80 7.55 0.85
N VAL A 88 -8.49 7.33 0.86
CA VAL A 88 -7.87 6.21 0.13
C VAL A 88 -6.65 5.64 0.86
N GLY A 89 -6.47 4.33 0.76
CA GLY A 89 -5.25 3.64 1.17
C GLY A 89 -4.17 3.70 0.09
N LEU A 90 -2.90 3.76 0.50
CA LEU A 90 -1.73 3.66 -0.38
C LEU A 90 -0.84 2.51 0.06
N ALA A 91 -0.66 1.56 -0.84
CA ALA A 91 0.23 0.42 -0.68
C ALA A 91 1.66 0.77 -1.13
N HIS A 92 2.63 0.74 -0.21
CA HIS A 92 4.02 1.13 -0.51
C HIS A 92 4.90 -0.06 -0.86
N ALA A 93 4.90 -1.09 0.00
CA ALA A 93 5.70 -2.28 -0.24
C ALA A 93 4.98 -3.54 0.22
N MET A 94 5.19 -4.63 -0.51
CA MET A 94 4.83 -5.98 -0.08
C MET A 94 5.86 -6.94 -0.64
N VAL A 95 6.47 -7.72 0.24
CA VAL A 95 7.33 -8.82 -0.17
C VAL A 95 6.97 -10.06 0.62
N VAL A 96 7.06 -11.20 -0.07
CA VAL A 96 6.91 -12.54 0.51
C VAL A 96 8.15 -13.32 0.14
N LYS A 97 8.85 -13.84 1.16
CA LYS A 97 10.02 -14.70 0.97
C LYS A 97 9.67 -15.86 0.04
N PRO A 98 10.54 -16.25 -0.91
CA PRO A 98 10.26 -17.30 -1.88
C PRO A 98 9.69 -18.60 -1.27
N ALA A 99 10.26 -19.05 -0.15
CA ALA A 99 9.83 -20.25 0.57
C ALA A 99 8.35 -20.23 1.02
N TYR A 100 7.77 -19.04 1.21
CA TYR A 100 6.41 -18.88 1.71
C TYR A 100 5.40 -18.44 0.63
N ARG A 101 5.83 -18.29 -0.63
CA ARG A 101 4.92 -17.85 -1.72
C ARG A 101 3.82 -18.87 -2.03
N ALA A 102 4.05 -20.14 -1.69
CA ALA A 102 3.08 -21.20 -1.85
C ALA A 102 2.13 -21.36 -0.65
N VAL A 103 2.36 -20.64 0.46
CA VAL A 103 1.48 -20.70 1.63
C VAL A 103 0.07 -20.25 1.24
N ASP A 104 -0.91 -21.06 1.61
CA ASP A 104 -2.33 -20.82 1.42
C ASP A 104 -2.98 -20.45 2.76
N VAL A 105 -3.88 -19.48 2.72
CA VAL A 105 -4.57 -18.89 3.86
C VAL A 105 -6.00 -18.67 3.44
N CYS A 106 -6.94 -19.39 4.05
CA CYS A 106 -8.35 -19.30 3.72
C CYS A 106 -8.64 -19.49 2.21
N GLY A 107 -7.91 -20.39 1.52
CA GLY A 107 -8.08 -20.66 0.09
C GLY A 107 -7.44 -19.61 -0.83
N GLN A 108 -6.55 -18.77 -0.31
CA GLN A 108 -5.82 -17.76 -1.07
C GLN A 108 -4.33 -17.83 -0.79
N ARG A 109 -3.51 -17.53 -1.81
CA ARG A 109 -2.06 -17.31 -1.61
C ARG A 109 -1.84 -16.19 -0.59
N LEU A 110 -0.85 -16.35 0.28
CA LEU A 110 -0.50 -15.39 1.33
C LEU A 110 -0.43 -13.94 0.82
N SER A 111 0.12 -13.70 -0.37
CA SER A 111 0.19 -12.37 -0.98
C SER A 111 -1.18 -11.72 -1.22
N LEU A 112 -2.16 -12.48 -1.71
CA LEU A 112 -3.51 -11.99 -1.97
C LEU A 112 -4.30 -11.82 -0.68
N TYR A 113 -4.15 -12.77 0.25
CA TYR A 113 -4.70 -12.64 1.59
C TYR A 113 -4.25 -11.32 2.25
N LEU A 114 -2.94 -11.01 2.22
CA LEU A 114 -2.41 -9.77 2.77
C LEU A 114 -2.93 -8.51 2.07
N VAL A 115 -3.20 -8.58 0.76
CA VAL A 115 -3.83 -7.47 0.01
C VAL A 115 -5.24 -7.18 0.55
N HIS A 116 -6.04 -8.22 0.81
CA HIS A 116 -7.40 -8.05 1.35
C HIS A 116 -7.40 -7.60 2.82
N VAL A 117 -6.56 -8.21 3.67
CA VAL A 117 -6.41 -7.78 5.07
C VAL A 117 -5.95 -6.32 5.17
N CYS A 118 -5.10 -5.87 4.24
CA CYS A 118 -4.68 -4.48 4.14
C CYS A 118 -5.84 -3.54 3.79
N LEU A 119 -6.76 -3.94 2.90
CA LEU A 119 -7.98 -3.17 2.62
C LEU A 119 -8.91 -3.11 3.85
N GLU A 120 -9.09 -4.22 4.57
CA GLU A 120 -9.88 -4.23 5.81
C GLU A 120 -9.34 -3.23 6.84
N GLN A 121 -8.01 -3.18 7.00
CA GLN A 121 -7.38 -2.19 7.88
C GLN A 121 -7.62 -0.76 7.40
N VAL A 122 -7.51 -0.50 6.09
CA VAL A 122 -7.79 0.83 5.52
C VAL A 122 -9.25 1.26 5.75
N ILE A 123 -10.20 0.33 5.67
CA ILE A 123 -11.61 0.59 6.01
C ILE A 123 -11.76 0.93 7.50
N ALA A 124 -11.04 0.23 8.38
CA ALA A 124 -11.04 0.53 9.82
C ALA A 124 -10.40 1.90 10.12
N ASP A 125 -9.32 2.25 9.43
CA ASP A 125 -8.64 3.55 9.54
C ASP A 125 -9.54 4.71 9.12
N ALA A 126 -10.29 4.54 8.02
CA ALA A 126 -11.29 5.50 7.56
C ALA A 126 -12.33 5.78 8.64
N LYS A 127 -12.93 4.72 9.21
CA LYS A 127 -13.88 4.85 10.33
C LYS A 127 -13.27 5.52 11.55
N ARG A 128 -12.01 5.22 11.87
CA ARG A 128 -11.30 5.83 13.00
C ARG A 128 -11.13 7.34 12.85
N LEU A 129 -11.01 7.84 11.62
CA LEU A 129 -10.94 9.26 11.30
C LEU A 129 -12.31 9.89 11.01
N GLY A 130 -13.40 9.17 11.26
CA GLY A 130 -14.76 9.67 11.04
C GLY A 130 -15.19 9.74 9.58
N ASP A 131 -14.47 9.07 8.66
CA ASP A 131 -14.94 8.93 7.29
C ASP A 131 -16.02 7.84 7.20
N ASP A 132 -17.12 8.16 6.52
CA ASP A 132 -18.18 7.20 6.23
C ASP A 132 -17.76 6.09 5.27
N PHE A 133 -16.70 6.32 4.49
CA PHE A 133 -16.21 5.38 3.48
C PHE A 133 -14.74 5.62 3.10
N THR A 134 -14.14 4.61 2.45
CA THR A 134 -12.90 4.71 1.69
C THR A 134 -13.15 4.30 0.24
N PHE A 135 -12.38 4.84 -0.70
CA PHE A 135 -12.43 4.39 -2.10
C PHE A 135 -11.76 3.02 -2.30
N GLY A 136 -10.95 2.59 -1.34
CA GLY A 136 -10.20 1.34 -1.39
C GLY A 136 -8.71 1.57 -1.14
N ILE A 137 -7.88 0.71 -1.72
CA ILE A 137 -6.42 0.83 -1.63
C ILE A 137 -5.80 0.89 -3.03
N VAL A 138 -5.01 1.93 -3.27
CA VAL A 138 -4.27 2.16 -4.50
C VAL A 138 -2.84 1.65 -4.33
N LYS A 139 -2.27 1.14 -5.41
CA LYS A 139 -0.91 0.59 -5.45
C LYS A 139 -0.22 0.90 -6.76
N GLU A 140 1.09 1.10 -6.69
CA GLU A 140 1.96 1.12 -7.86
C GLU A 140 2.38 -0.31 -8.20
N VAL A 141 2.45 -0.65 -9.50
CA VAL A 141 2.82 -1.98 -9.99
C VAL A 141 3.86 -1.84 -11.10
N GLU A 142 4.99 -2.54 -10.97
CA GLU A 142 6.14 -2.35 -11.88
C GLU A 142 5.96 -3.04 -13.23
N SER A 143 5.47 -4.28 -13.25
CA SER A 143 5.35 -5.07 -14.47
C SER A 143 3.90 -5.29 -14.90
N SER A 144 3.69 -5.37 -16.21
CA SER A 144 2.40 -5.73 -16.80
C SER A 144 1.94 -7.11 -16.35
N SER A 145 2.85 -8.09 -16.30
CA SER A 145 2.54 -9.45 -15.84
C SER A 145 2.02 -9.50 -14.40
N LEU A 146 2.55 -8.63 -13.53
CA LEU A 146 2.08 -8.51 -12.15
C LEU A 146 0.74 -7.77 -12.09
N MET A 147 0.54 -6.76 -12.95
CA MET A 147 -0.74 -6.08 -13.06
C MET A 147 -1.84 -7.03 -13.55
N ASP A 148 -1.58 -7.84 -14.57
CA ASP A 148 -2.49 -8.88 -15.07
C ASP A 148 -2.89 -9.87 -13.97
N HIS A 149 -1.91 -10.30 -13.16
CA HIS A 149 -2.17 -11.14 -12.00
C HIS A 149 -3.09 -10.44 -11.00
N PHE A 150 -2.85 -9.17 -10.70
CA PHE A 150 -3.70 -8.39 -9.80
C PHE A 150 -5.11 -8.15 -10.36
N MET A 151 -5.25 -7.95 -11.67
CA MET A 151 -6.56 -7.80 -12.31
C MET A 151 -7.43 -9.04 -12.21
N LYS A 152 -6.84 -10.22 -12.38
CA LYS A 152 -7.51 -11.50 -12.16
C LYS A 152 -8.02 -11.67 -10.72
N ASN A 153 -7.49 -10.90 -9.77
CA ASN A 153 -7.83 -10.93 -8.35
C ASN A 153 -8.56 -9.67 -7.87
N GLY A 154 -9.20 -8.93 -8.78
CA GLY A 154 -10.14 -7.85 -8.45
C GLY A 154 -9.53 -6.46 -8.28
N ILE A 155 -8.23 -6.28 -8.52
CA ILE A 155 -7.62 -4.96 -8.65
C ILE A 155 -7.92 -4.40 -10.03
N LEU A 156 -8.26 -3.13 -10.13
CA LEU A 156 -8.55 -2.45 -11.39
C LEU A 156 -7.33 -1.62 -11.78
N GLU A 157 -6.82 -1.79 -13.00
CA GLU A 157 -5.86 -0.87 -13.57
C GLU A 157 -6.54 0.49 -13.82
N LEU A 158 -5.88 1.57 -13.41
CA LEU A 158 -6.34 2.92 -13.68
C LEU A 158 -5.75 3.40 -15.01
N PRO A 159 -6.54 4.03 -15.89
CA PRO A 159 -6.10 4.41 -17.22
C PRO A 159 -5.33 5.73 -17.18
N LEU A 160 -4.07 5.71 -16.76
CA LEU A 160 -3.20 6.88 -16.81
C LEU A 160 -1.76 6.47 -17.06
N ALA A 161 -0.98 7.37 -17.67
CA ALA A 161 0.45 7.18 -17.87
C ALA A 161 1.20 7.48 -16.56
N TYR A 162 1.07 6.60 -15.57
CA TYR A 162 1.63 6.81 -14.24
C TYR A 162 3.17 6.68 -14.24
N MET A 163 3.81 7.52 -13.44
CA MET A 163 5.27 7.57 -13.28
C MET A 163 5.61 7.65 -11.80
N ARG A 164 6.37 6.67 -11.30
CA ARG A 164 6.84 6.67 -9.91
C ARG A 164 8.09 7.55 -9.76
N PRO A 165 8.11 8.47 -8.76
CA PRO A 165 9.31 9.17 -8.36
C PRO A 165 10.34 8.24 -7.69
N LEU A 166 11.59 8.34 -8.12
CA LEU A 166 12.75 7.63 -7.58
C LEU A 166 13.69 8.65 -6.94
N PHE A 167 13.60 8.78 -5.62
CA PHE A 167 14.46 9.68 -4.87
C PHE A 167 15.87 9.09 -4.72
N PRO A 168 16.91 9.93 -4.72
CA PRO A 168 18.26 9.49 -4.37
C PRO A 168 18.32 9.08 -2.88
N ALA A 169 19.36 8.34 -2.51
CA ALA A 169 19.65 8.05 -1.11
C ALA A 169 19.76 9.36 -0.29
N GLU A 170 19.25 9.31 0.93
CA GLU A 170 19.32 10.45 1.86
C GLU A 170 20.78 10.85 2.11
N GLN A 171 21.05 12.14 2.13
CA GLN A 171 22.35 12.69 2.48
C GLN A 171 22.18 13.79 3.53
N PRO A 172 22.98 13.79 4.61
CA PRO A 172 22.96 14.87 5.60
C PRO A 172 23.09 16.24 4.94
N GLY A 173 22.27 17.21 5.36
CA GLY A 173 22.30 18.58 4.85
C GLY A 173 21.62 18.80 3.49
N ARG A 174 21.15 17.74 2.80
CA ARG A 174 20.37 17.91 1.57
C ARG A 174 18.99 18.49 1.89
N THR A 175 18.62 19.58 1.23
CA THR A 175 17.29 20.17 1.41
C THR A 175 16.24 19.41 0.62
N ARG A 176 14.97 19.65 0.94
CA ARG A 176 13.85 19.07 0.20
C ARG A 176 13.83 19.51 -1.28
N ALA A 177 14.19 20.76 -1.54
CA ALA A 177 14.27 21.28 -2.90
C ALA A 177 15.35 20.55 -3.72
N ASP A 178 16.51 20.27 -3.10
CA ASP A 178 17.59 19.50 -3.74
C ASP A 178 17.16 18.07 -4.05
N GLU A 179 16.44 17.42 -3.13
CA GLU A 179 15.88 16.08 -3.37
C GLU A 179 14.93 16.05 -4.56
N ILE A 180 14.04 17.04 -4.66
CA ILE A 180 13.09 17.16 -5.78
C ILE A 180 13.84 17.44 -7.09
N ALA A 181 14.89 18.26 -7.08
CA ALA A 181 15.68 18.54 -8.28
C ALA A 181 16.42 17.29 -8.82
N LEU A 182 16.77 16.36 -7.93
CA LEU A 182 17.48 15.12 -8.27
C LEU A 182 16.55 13.93 -8.55
N VAL A 183 15.24 14.10 -8.39
CA VAL A 183 14.30 12.99 -8.50
C VAL A 183 14.22 12.46 -9.93
N ARG A 184 14.33 11.15 -10.07
CA ARG A 184 14.13 10.45 -11.36
C ARG A 184 12.72 9.90 -11.42
N PHE A 185 12.26 9.55 -12.62
CA PHE A 185 10.92 8.99 -12.80
C PHE A 185 11.01 7.71 -13.62
N ALA A 186 10.24 6.70 -13.21
CA ALA A 186 10.12 5.43 -13.93
C ALA A 186 8.64 5.13 -14.23
N PRO A 187 8.30 4.65 -15.44
CA PRO A 187 6.95 4.21 -15.76
C PRO A 187 6.49 3.09 -14.83
N MET A 188 5.23 3.16 -14.39
CA MET A 188 4.57 2.12 -13.61
C MET A 188 3.07 2.09 -13.93
N PHE A 189 2.41 1.01 -13.56
CA PHE A 189 0.95 0.94 -13.53
C PHE A 189 0.44 1.42 -12.18
N LEU A 190 -0.75 2.01 -12.16
CA LEU A 190 -1.47 2.34 -10.95
C LEU A 190 -2.73 1.48 -10.89
N GLY A 191 -2.90 0.72 -9.81
CA GLY A 191 -4.05 -0.16 -9.62
C GLY A 191 -4.81 0.18 -8.35
N ILE A 192 -6.11 -0.08 -8.33
CA ILE A 192 -6.95 0.06 -7.13
C ILE A 192 -7.66 -1.25 -6.80
N LEU A 193 -7.56 -1.71 -5.55
CA LEU A 193 -8.53 -2.66 -5.01
C LEU A 193 -9.67 -1.84 -4.37
N PRO A 194 -10.87 -1.81 -4.98
CA PRO A 194 -11.98 -1.05 -4.44
C PRO A 194 -12.50 -1.59 -3.12
N ASP A 195 -13.05 -0.71 -2.29
CA ASP A 195 -14.04 -1.12 -1.31
C ASP A 195 -15.32 -1.56 -2.04
N ALA A 196 -15.53 -2.87 -2.13
CA ALA A 196 -16.66 -3.46 -2.83
C ALA A 196 -18.01 -3.01 -2.24
N ALA A 197 -18.08 -2.70 -0.94
CA ALA A 197 -19.32 -2.25 -0.30
C ALA A 197 -19.80 -0.91 -0.88
N ARG A 198 -18.88 -0.09 -1.41
CA ARG A 198 -19.21 1.20 -2.00
C ARG A 198 -19.92 1.06 -3.36
N GLY A 199 -19.71 -0.06 -4.06
CA GLY A 199 -20.37 -0.34 -5.33
C GLY A 199 -20.08 0.68 -6.43
N ILE A 200 -18.88 1.28 -6.45
CA ILE A 200 -18.52 2.34 -7.42
C ILE A 200 -18.57 1.77 -8.86
N PRO A 201 -19.47 2.25 -9.72
CA PRO A 201 -19.66 1.67 -11.05
C PRO A 201 -18.64 2.18 -12.09
N PHE A 202 -18.12 3.40 -11.90
CA PHE A 202 -17.13 4.03 -12.77
C PHE A 202 -16.22 4.96 -11.96
N TYR A 203 -15.02 5.21 -12.47
CA TYR A 203 -14.09 6.17 -11.89
C TYR A 203 -14.03 7.40 -12.79
N SER A 204 -14.38 8.56 -12.24
CA SER A 204 -14.23 9.84 -12.95
C SER A 204 -12.76 10.21 -13.08
N ALA A 205 -12.45 11.12 -14.02
CA ALA A 205 -11.12 11.70 -14.15
C ALA A 205 -10.64 12.31 -12.83
N ASP A 206 -11.51 13.04 -12.12
CA ASP A 206 -11.19 13.63 -10.81
C ASP A 206 -10.82 12.58 -9.76
N LEU A 207 -11.50 11.43 -9.76
CA LEU A 207 -11.22 10.38 -8.80
C LEU A 207 -9.90 9.67 -9.11
N ILE A 208 -9.60 9.44 -10.40
CA ILE A 208 -8.30 8.91 -10.84
C ILE A 208 -7.18 9.91 -10.51
N ALA A 209 -7.41 11.20 -10.75
CA ALA A 209 -6.48 12.27 -10.38
C ALA A 209 -6.24 12.29 -8.88
N ASN A 210 -7.29 12.15 -8.06
CA ASN A 210 -7.17 12.06 -6.62
C ASN A 210 -6.26 10.89 -6.19
N PHE A 211 -6.38 9.72 -6.82
CA PHE A 211 -5.50 8.58 -6.54
C PHE A 211 -4.05 8.81 -6.94
N ALA A 212 -3.80 9.43 -8.11
CA ALA A 212 -2.46 9.76 -8.55
C ALA A 212 -1.79 10.78 -7.60
N LEU A 213 -2.55 11.80 -7.19
CA LEU A 213 -2.07 12.83 -6.27
C LEU A 213 -1.78 12.26 -4.88
N ALA A 214 -2.56 11.27 -4.41
CA ALA A 214 -2.31 10.57 -3.16
C ALA A 214 -0.87 10.04 -3.05
N PHE A 215 -0.36 9.50 -4.16
CA PHE A 215 1.05 9.12 -4.23
C PHE A 215 1.95 10.33 -4.49
N LEU A 216 1.74 11.06 -5.57
CA LEU A 216 2.72 12.04 -6.05
C LEU A 216 2.91 13.23 -5.09
N VAL A 217 1.81 13.73 -4.53
CA VAL A 217 1.82 14.89 -3.63
C VAL A 217 1.90 14.41 -2.19
N ASP A 218 0.98 13.58 -1.71
CA ASP A 218 0.87 13.35 -0.26
C ASP A 218 1.81 12.28 0.25
N HIS A 219 2.20 11.30 -0.57
CA HIS A 219 3.22 10.33 -0.20
C HIS A 219 4.62 10.85 -0.52
N TYR A 220 4.86 11.16 -1.80
CA TYR A 220 6.17 11.55 -2.31
C TYR A 220 6.52 13.00 -2.06
N GLY A 221 5.59 13.88 -1.74
CA GLY A 221 5.86 15.29 -1.42
C GLY A 221 6.28 16.12 -2.62
N LEU A 222 5.81 15.79 -3.83
CA LEU A 222 6.04 16.63 -5.01
C LEU A 222 5.08 17.83 -5.00
N PRO A 223 5.52 19.01 -5.47
CA PRO A 223 4.62 20.13 -5.71
C PRO A 223 3.56 19.77 -6.75
N LEU A 224 2.34 20.30 -6.61
CA LEU A 224 1.24 20.02 -7.53
C LEU A 224 1.57 20.48 -8.95
N GLU A 225 2.22 21.62 -9.06
CA GLU A 225 2.70 22.27 -10.28
C GLU A 225 3.92 21.57 -10.92
N HIS A 226 4.48 20.54 -10.26
CA HIS A 226 5.64 19.84 -10.80
C HIS A 226 5.32 19.25 -12.19
N PRO A 227 6.18 19.44 -13.22
CA PRO A 227 5.86 19.05 -14.59
C PRO A 227 5.43 17.60 -14.76
N ARG A 228 6.01 16.68 -13.98
CA ARG A 228 5.62 15.26 -13.99
C ARG A 228 4.28 14.99 -13.34
N VAL A 229 3.88 15.74 -12.33
CA VAL A 229 2.54 15.64 -11.75
C VAL A 229 1.51 16.06 -12.78
N GLN A 230 1.72 17.23 -13.41
CA GLN A 230 0.85 17.72 -14.48
C GLN A 230 0.79 16.75 -15.66
N SER A 231 1.93 16.18 -16.05
CA SER A 231 1.98 15.20 -17.14
C SER A 231 1.14 13.94 -16.85
N VAL A 232 1.18 13.43 -15.61
CA VAL A 232 0.33 12.31 -15.19
C VAL A 232 -1.14 12.70 -15.21
N LEU A 233 -1.50 13.87 -14.67
CA LEU A 233 -2.89 14.35 -14.63
C LEU A 233 -3.47 14.54 -16.03
N ASN A 234 -2.69 15.11 -16.95
CA ASN A 234 -3.09 15.35 -18.34
C ASN A 234 -3.23 14.06 -19.16
N SER A 235 -2.75 12.92 -18.65
CA SER A 235 -2.90 11.62 -19.31
C SER A 235 -4.22 10.90 -18.98
N ILE A 236 -4.97 11.40 -18.01
CA ILE A 236 -6.21 10.77 -17.54
C ILE A 236 -7.32 11.01 -18.58
N PRO A 237 -7.97 9.94 -19.10
CA PRO A 237 -9.10 10.09 -20.00
C PRO A 237 -10.32 10.65 -19.26
N ALA A 238 -11.20 11.34 -19.97
CA ALA A 238 -12.38 11.98 -19.39
C ALA A 238 -13.30 11.00 -18.61
N LEU A 239 -13.40 9.74 -19.05
CA LEU A 239 -14.24 8.72 -18.43
C LEU A 239 -13.57 7.34 -18.48
N PHE A 240 -13.62 6.62 -17.35
CA PHE A 240 -13.23 5.21 -17.25
C PHE A 240 -14.38 4.35 -16.73
N ARG A 241 -14.79 3.36 -17.53
CA ARG A 241 -15.77 2.36 -17.13
C ARG A 241 -15.06 1.05 -16.77
N ARG A 242 -15.45 0.48 -15.63
CA ARG A 242 -15.08 -0.89 -15.27
C ARG A 242 -15.66 -1.83 -16.34
N ALA A 243 -14.85 -2.75 -16.88
CA ALA A 243 -15.33 -3.72 -17.84
C ALA A 243 -16.46 -4.57 -17.22
N ALA A 244 -17.58 -4.72 -17.94
CA ALA A 244 -18.66 -5.59 -17.52
C ALA A 244 -18.14 -7.04 -17.47
N GLY A 245 -18.12 -7.65 -16.28
CA GLY A 245 -17.72 -9.05 -16.10
C GLY A 245 -16.61 -9.34 -15.10
N SER A 246 -15.93 -8.32 -14.54
CA SER A 246 -15.02 -8.56 -13.40
C SER A 246 -15.86 -8.87 -12.16
N ARG A 247 -16.19 -10.15 -11.94
CA ARG A 247 -16.81 -10.61 -10.69
C ARG A 247 -15.89 -10.20 -9.53
N SER A 248 -16.41 -9.51 -8.52
CA SER A 248 -15.73 -9.47 -7.23
C SER A 248 -15.53 -10.93 -6.78
N PRO A 249 -14.35 -11.32 -6.29
CA PRO A 249 -14.24 -12.58 -5.57
C PRO A 249 -15.28 -12.54 -4.47
N THR A 250 -16.22 -13.48 -4.50
CA THR A 250 -17.12 -13.70 -3.38
C THR A 250 -16.24 -14.16 -2.22
N ILE A 251 -15.76 -13.22 -1.41
CA ILE A 251 -15.26 -13.54 -0.09
C ILE A 251 -16.48 -14.14 0.61
N SER A 252 -16.45 -15.45 0.82
CA SER A 252 -17.49 -16.15 1.54
C SER A 252 -17.79 -15.36 2.81
N ARG A 253 -19.04 -14.94 2.97
CA ARG A 253 -19.60 -14.27 4.17
C ARG A 253 -19.40 -15.08 5.47
N ALA A 254 -18.76 -16.25 5.42
CA ALA A 254 -18.52 -17.15 6.54
C ALA A 254 -17.64 -16.57 7.67
N LEU A 255 -16.93 -15.44 7.46
CA LEU A 255 -16.01 -14.87 8.47
C LEU A 255 -16.65 -13.85 9.44
N TRP A 256 -17.94 -13.54 9.32
CA TRP A 256 -18.62 -12.57 10.21
C TRP A 256 -19.47 -13.18 11.34
N GLN A 257 -19.42 -14.50 11.57
CA GLN A 257 -20.27 -15.16 12.58
C GLN A 257 -19.55 -15.75 13.82
N LEU A 258 -18.26 -15.51 14.05
CA LEU A 258 -17.57 -16.09 15.21
C LEU A 258 -16.79 -15.07 16.05
N THR A 259 -17.48 -14.02 16.49
CA THR A 259 -17.15 -13.28 17.72
C THR A 259 -18.42 -12.67 18.33
N ARG A 260 -19.13 -13.48 19.10
CA ARG A 260 -19.88 -13.05 20.28
C ARG A 260 -19.45 -13.93 21.44
#